data_AF-G2FKM7-F1
#
_entry.id   AF-G2FKM7-F1
#
_cell.length_a   1.000
_cell.length_b   1.000
_cell.length_c   1.000
_cell.angle_alpha   90.00
_cell.angle_beta   90.00
_cell.angle_gamma   90.00
#
_symmetry.space_group_name_H-M   'P 1'
#
loop_
_entity.id
_entity.type
_entity.pdbx_description
1 polymer ?
#
loop_
_entity_poly.entity_id
_entity_poly.type
_entity_poly.pdbx_seq_one_letter_code
_entity_poly.pdbx_strand_id
1 'polypeptide(L)'
;MRKINNRIYLGMISGIVGFIALTILDVISSRVKISQRSFRTTGAGVWLSSRRQADKWPGQILGVMMNIGLSMVGGVSVVKLLTTFGRDKLVPKGLFFGATFGSIITTILSGLSSNKVKPKDAWSNLSYMISHFAFG
;
A
#
# COMPACT_ATOMS: atom_id res chain seq x y z
N MET A 1 -13.32 19.47 16.76
CA MET A 1 -12.81 18.93 15.49
C MET A 1 -13.78 19.27 14.37
N ARG A 2 -13.33 19.90 13.27
CA ARG A 2 -14.20 20.28 12.14
C ARG A 2 -14.53 19.03 11.31
N LYS A 3 -15.81 18.70 11.17
CA LYS A 3 -16.26 17.50 10.44
C LYS A 3 -15.98 17.68 8.94
N ILE A 4 -15.21 16.78 8.35
CA ILE A 4 -15.01 16.74 6.90
C ILE A 4 -16.27 16.14 6.27
N ASN A 5 -17.02 16.93 5.50
CA ASN A 5 -18.26 16.49 4.86
C ASN A 5 -18.00 15.80 3.52
N ASN A 6 -16.98 16.24 2.76
CA ASN A 6 -16.61 15.61 1.51
C ASN A 6 -15.91 14.26 1.78
N ARG A 7 -16.59 13.16 1.43
CA ARG A 7 -16.11 11.79 1.67
C ARG A 7 -14.94 11.40 0.79
N ILE A 8 -14.84 11.96 -0.41
CA ILE A 8 -13.69 11.75 -1.31
C ILE A 8 -12.45 12.40 -0.70
N TYR A 9 -12.56 13.66 -0.26
CA TYR A 9 -11.46 14.38 0.38
C TYR A 9 -11.02 13.71 1.69
N LEU A 10 -11.98 13.27 2.52
CA LEU A 10 -11.69 12.47 3.71
C LEU A 10 -10.96 11.17 3.36
N GLY A 11 -11.39 10.49 2.28
CA GLY A 11 -10.77 9.28 1.76
C GLY A 11 -9.33 9.51 1.29
N MET A 12 -9.08 10.59 0.56
CA MET A 12 -7.72 10.97 0.12
C MET A 12 -6.80 11.19 1.32
N ILE A 13 -7.23 11.96 2.32
CA ILE A 13 -6.45 12.20 3.54
C ILE A 13 -6.21 10.89 4.29
N SER A 14 -7.26 10.08 4.46
CA SER A 14 -7.14 8.78 5.15
C SER A 14 -6.15 7.87 4.43
N GLY A 15 -6.16 7.88 3.10
CA GLY A 15 -5.20 7.15 2.28
C GLY A 15 -3.76 7.63 2.44
N ILE A 16 -3.52 8.95 2.56
CA ILE A 16 -2.19 9.49 2.87
C ILE A 16 -1.72 9.03 4.26
N VAL A 17 -2.61 9.04 5.26
CA VAL A 17 -2.28 8.55 6.62
C VAL A 17 -1.93 7.07 6.58
N GLY A 18 -2.73 6.25 5.88
CA GLY A 18 -2.43 4.84 5.66
C GLY A 18 -1.10 4.62 4.93
N PHE A 19 -0.78 5.45 3.93
CA PHE A 19 0.50 5.39 3.22
C PHE A 19 1.69 5.63 4.17
N ILE A 20 1.57 6.56 5.12
CA ILE A 20 2.60 6.81 6.13
C ILE A 20 2.81 5.56 6.99
N ALA A 21 1.73 4.94 7.48
CA ALA A 21 1.81 3.70 8.26
C ALA A 21 2.48 2.57 7.47
N LEU A 22 2.07 2.37 6.21
CA LEU A 22 2.64 1.38 5.30
C LEU A 22 4.14 1.64 5.06
N THR A 23 4.53 2.90 4.87
CA THR A 23 5.92 3.30 4.66
C THR A 23 6.79 3.08 5.90
N ILE A 24 6.27 3.37 7.10
CA ILE A 24 6.99 3.12 8.36
C ILE A 24 7.27 1.63 8.51
N LEU A 25 6.26 0.78 8.29
CA LEU A 25 6.43 -0.68 8.37
C LEU A 25 7.38 -1.22 7.30
N ASP A 26 7.33 -0.67 6.08
CA ASP A 26 8.29 -0.99 5.02
C ASP A 26 9.74 -0.65 5.41
N VAL A 27 9.97 0.53 5.99
CA VAL A 27 11.30 0.94 6.45
C VAL A 27 11.79 0.07 7.60
N ILE A 28 10.92 -0.29 8.56
CA ILE A 28 11.28 -1.19 9.66
C ILE A 28 11.62 -2.58 9.11
N SER A 29 10.74 -3.16 8.28
CA SER A 29 10.92 -4.50 7.73
C SER A 29 12.17 -4.62 6.87
N SER A 30 12.48 -3.59 6.07
CA SER A 30 13.70 -3.54 5.28
C SER A 30 14.96 -3.36 6.13
N ARG A 31 14.92 -2.59 7.23
CA ARG A 31 16.05 -2.45 8.16
C ARG A 31 16.34 -3.72 8.95
N VAL A 32 15.30 -4.46 9.34
CA VAL A 32 15.44 -5.74 10.06
C VAL A 32 15.74 -6.91 9.09
N LYS A 33 15.87 -6.63 7.78
CA LYS A 33 16.10 -7.62 6.71
C LYS A 33 15.03 -8.73 6.62
N ILE A 34 13.83 -8.47 7.15
CA ILE A 34 12.68 -9.37 7.04
C ILE A 34 12.13 -9.31 5.62
N SER A 35 12.04 -8.10 5.06
CA SER A 35 11.73 -7.90 3.65
C SER A 35 13.01 -7.66 2.86
N GLN A 36 13.25 -8.49 1.83
CA GLN A 36 14.36 -8.29 0.91
C GLN A 36 14.13 -7.09 -0.02
N ARG A 37 12.90 -6.58 -0.12
CA ARG A 37 12.51 -5.52 -1.06
C ARG A 37 11.62 -4.48 -0.39
N SER A 38 11.83 -3.22 -0.76
CA SER A 38 10.95 -2.14 -0.30
C SER A 38 9.69 -2.04 -1.16
N PHE A 39 8.60 -1.58 -0.57
CA PHE A 39 7.36 -1.24 -1.27
C PHE A 39 7.60 -0.19 -2.37
N ARG A 40 8.56 0.72 -2.18
CA ARG A 40 8.92 1.76 -3.15
C ARG A 40 9.58 1.19 -4.41
N THR A 41 10.57 0.33 -4.23
CA THR A 41 11.23 -0.37 -5.33
C THR A 41 10.27 -1.31 -6.07
N THR A 42 9.33 -1.92 -5.33
CA THR A 42 8.29 -2.80 -5.93
C THR A 42 7.28 -1.99 -6.74
N GLY A 43 6.81 -0.84 -6.23
CA GLY A 43 5.91 0.06 -6.95
C GLY A 43 6.54 0.65 -8.21
N ALA A 44 7.83 1.01 -8.15
CA ALA A 44 8.59 1.47 -9.31
C ALA A 44 8.76 0.35 -10.36
N GLY A 45 8.93 -0.90 -9.92
CA GLY A 45 9.10 -2.08 -10.76
C GLY A 45 7.88 -2.47 -11.60
N VAL A 46 6.70 -1.92 -11.30
CA VAL A 46 5.50 -2.08 -12.14
C VAL A 46 5.69 -1.38 -13.48
N TRP A 47 6.32 -0.21 -13.47
CA TRP A 47 6.48 0.68 -14.62
C TRP A 47 7.89 0.65 -15.21
N LEU A 48 8.88 0.26 -14.41
CA LEU A 48 10.28 0.17 -14.82
C LEU A 48 10.70 -1.30 -14.89
N SER A 49 11.01 -1.78 -16.09
CA SER A 49 11.45 -3.18 -16.29
C SER A 49 12.86 -3.45 -15.74
N SER A 50 13.64 -2.39 -15.44
CA SER A 50 15.02 -2.48 -14.95
C SER A 50 15.10 -2.16 -13.46
N ARG A 51 15.55 -3.14 -12.67
CA ARG A 51 15.82 -2.98 -11.23
C ARG A 51 16.77 -1.82 -10.95
N ARG A 52 17.82 -1.68 -11.77
CA ARG A 52 18.81 -0.59 -11.63
C ARG A 52 18.19 0.79 -11.85
N GLN A 53 17.13 0.91 -12.65
CA GLN A 53 16.40 2.17 -12.80
C GLN A 53 15.40 2.39 -11.66
N ALA A 54 14.75 1.33 -11.17
CA ALA A 54 13.86 1.40 -10.01
C ALA A 54 14.61 1.83 -8.73
N ASP A 55 15.87 1.44 -8.58
CA ASP A 55 16.70 1.81 -7.42
C ASP A 55 17.30 3.23 -7.54
N LYS A 56 17.26 3.87 -8.72
CA LYS A 56 17.70 5.26 -8.89
C LYS A 56 16.66 6.23 -8.31
N TRP A 57 17.13 7.42 -7.94
CA TRP A 57 16.30 8.48 -7.38
C TRP A 57 15.00 8.78 -8.16
N PRO A 58 15.00 8.89 -9.51
CA PRO A 58 13.77 9.09 -10.27
C PRO A 58 12.80 7.90 -10.19
N GLY A 59 13.31 6.67 -10.17
CA GLY A 59 12.51 5.46 -10.02
C GLY A 59 11.87 5.35 -8.65
N GLN A 60 12.61 5.72 -7.59
CA GLN A 60 12.08 5.77 -6.23
C GLN A 60 10.97 6.81 -6.09
N ILE A 61 11.11 8.00 -6.69
CA ILE A 61 10.06 9.02 -6.71
C ILE A 61 8.81 8.49 -7.41
N LEU A 62 8.97 7.89 -8.59
CA LEU A 62 7.85 7.29 -9.32
C LEU A 62 7.13 6.25 -8.45
N GLY A 63 7.87 5.34 -7.81
CA GLY A 63 7.31 4.34 -6.91
C GLY A 63 6.54 4.95 -5.72
N VAL A 64 7.07 6.02 -5.12
CA VAL A 64 6.38 6.74 -4.04
C VAL A 64 5.08 7.38 -4.53
N MET A 65 5.10 8.07 -5.68
CA MET A 65 3.91 8.71 -6.23
C MET A 65 2.81 7.68 -6.56
N MET A 66 3.20 6.54 -7.13
CA MET A 66 2.26 5.45 -7.41
C MET A 66 1.67 4.86 -6.13
N ASN A 67 2.49 4.65 -5.10
CA ASN A 67 2.00 4.14 -3.81
C ASN A 67 1.07 5.14 -3.12
N ILE A 68 1.33 6.45 -3.19
CA ILE A 68 0.44 7.49 -2.66
C ILE A 68 -0.92 7.44 -3.40
N GLY A 69 -0.90 7.40 -4.74
CA GLY A 69 -2.13 7.34 -5.54
C GLY A 69 -2.97 6.10 -5.20
N LEU A 70 -2.32 4.93 -5.12
CA LEU A 70 -2.99 3.69 -4.76
C LEU A 70 -3.54 3.71 -3.32
N SER A 71 -2.80 4.32 -2.39
CA SER A 71 -3.23 4.50 -1.01
C SER A 71 -4.43 5.46 -0.91
N MET A 72 -4.50 6.52 -1.72
CA MET A 72 -5.67 7.39 -1.80
C MET A 72 -6.91 6.63 -2.31
N VAL A 73 -6.75 5.77 -3.32
CA VAL A 73 -7.84 4.91 -3.81
C VAL A 73 -8.32 3.98 -2.71
N GLY A 74 -7.40 3.34 -1.98
CA GLY A 74 -7.72 2.51 -0.83
C GLY A 74 -8.44 3.30 0.28
N GLY A 75 -7.97 4.51 0.59
CA GLY A 75 -8.57 5.41 1.59
C GLY A 75 -9.99 5.86 1.23
N VAL A 76 -10.24 6.21 -0.04
CA VAL A 76 -11.61 6.50 -0.53
C VAL A 76 -12.50 5.27 -0.43
N SER A 77 -11.96 4.09 -0.74
CA SER A 77 -12.70 2.83 -0.71
C SER A 77 -13.09 2.44 0.73
N VAL A 78 -12.17 2.53 1.69
CA VAL A 78 -12.46 2.23 3.10
C VAL A 78 -13.42 3.24 3.71
N VAL A 79 -13.27 4.54 3.38
CA VAL A 79 -14.20 5.58 3.84
C VAL A 79 -15.60 5.35 3.28
N LYS A 80 -15.73 4.93 2.02
CA LYS A 80 -17.02 4.56 1.42
C LYS A 80 -17.61 3.34 2.12
N LEU A 81 -16.80 2.29 2.33
CA LEU A 81 -17.22 1.06 3.01
C LEU A 81 -17.74 1.35 4.44
N LEU A 82 -17.00 2.13 5.23
CA LEU A 82 -17.40 2.53 6.58
C LEU A 82 -18.59 3.50 6.60
N THR A 83 -18.82 4.25 5.53
CA THR A 83 -19.98 5.14 5.40
C THR A 83 -21.24 4.35 5.03
N THR A 84 -21.11 3.34 4.16
CA THR A 84 -22.23 2.52 3.68
C THR A 84 -22.63 1.43 4.67
N PHE A 85 -21.66 0.71 5.23
CA PHE A 85 -21.89 -0.45 6.10
C PHE A 85 -21.74 -0.15 7.60
N GLY A 86 -21.68 1.13 7.94
CA GLY A 86 -21.54 1.58 9.32
C GLY A 86 -20.11 1.51 9.86
N ARG A 87 -19.91 2.24 10.96
CA ARG A 87 -18.61 2.43 11.65
C ARG A 87 -18.47 1.55 12.89
N ASP A 88 -19.35 0.59 13.09
CA ASP A 88 -19.18 -0.44 14.11
C ASP A 88 -17.97 -1.32 13.76
N LYS A 89 -17.31 -1.86 14.78
CA LYS A 89 -16.21 -2.82 14.62
C LYS A 89 -15.12 -2.34 13.65
N LEU A 90 -14.62 -1.11 13.87
CA LEU A 90 -13.61 -0.47 13.00
C LEU A 90 -12.36 -1.33 12.80
N VAL A 91 -11.83 -1.92 13.88
CA VAL A 91 -10.59 -2.72 13.83
C VAL A 91 -10.72 -3.94 12.91
N PRO A 92 -11.68 -4.87 13.09
CA PRO A 92 -11.79 -6.02 12.18
C PRO A 92 -12.19 -5.61 10.76
N LYS A 93 -12.99 -4.54 10.57
CA LYS A 93 -13.30 -4.01 9.22
C LYS A 93 -12.05 -3.46 8.52
N GLY A 94 -11.21 -2.74 9.26
CA GLY A 94 -9.92 -2.23 8.79
C GLY A 94 -8.97 -3.36 8.41
N LEU A 95 -8.76 -4.32 9.32
CA LEU A 95 -7.94 -5.51 9.05
C LEU A 95 -8.42 -6.29 7.82
N PHE A 96 -9.74 -6.55 7.73
CA PHE A 96 -10.33 -7.24 6.57
C PHE A 96 -10.12 -6.45 5.28
N PHE A 97 -10.35 -5.14 5.29
CA PHE A 97 -10.16 -4.28 4.14
C PHE A 97 -8.69 -4.25 3.72
N GLY A 98 -7.78 -4.02 4.67
CA GLY A 98 -6.34 -4.02 4.47
C GLY A 98 -5.85 -5.34 3.87
N ALA A 99 -6.25 -6.47 4.45
CA ALA A 99 -5.97 -7.82 3.95
C ALA A 99 -6.37 -7.98 2.48
N THR A 100 -7.63 -7.66 2.19
CA THR A 100 -8.25 -7.90 0.90
C THR A 100 -7.68 -6.96 -0.16
N PHE A 101 -7.58 -5.67 0.16
CA PHE A 101 -7.02 -4.66 -0.73
C PHE A 101 -5.55 -4.95 -1.06
N GLY A 102 -4.75 -5.27 -0.03
CA GLY A 102 -3.35 -5.65 -0.19
C GLY A 102 -3.17 -6.91 -1.04
N SER A 103 -4.01 -7.93 -0.82
CA SER A 103 -3.98 -9.18 -1.58
C SER A 103 -4.36 -8.96 -3.05
N ILE A 104 -5.41 -8.16 -3.31
CA ILE A 104 -5.84 -7.81 -4.67
C ILE A 104 -4.72 -7.07 -5.40
N ILE A 105 -4.15 -6.03 -4.78
CA ILE A 105 -3.04 -5.29 -5.38
C ILE A 105 -1.86 -6.21 -5.66
N THR A 106 -1.44 -7.00 -4.67
CA THR A 106 -0.29 -7.90 -4.82
C THR A 106 -0.53 -8.90 -5.94
N THR A 107 -1.75 -9.44 -6.05
CA THR A 107 -2.14 -10.38 -7.12
C THR A 107 -2.09 -9.71 -8.49
N ILE A 108 -2.71 -8.53 -8.64
CA ILE A 108 -2.68 -7.75 -9.89
C ILE A 108 -1.24 -7.45 -10.29
N LEU A 109 -0.43 -6.94 -9.35
CA LEU A 109 0.97 -6.60 -9.60
C LEU A 109 1.84 -7.82 -9.90
N SER A 110 1.50 -9.00 -9.39
CA SER A 110 2.23 -10.24 -9.65
C SER A 110 1.97 -10.80 -11.06
N GLY A 111 0.79 -10.52 -11.61
CA GLY A 111 0.34 -10.92 -12.95
C GLY A 111 0.82 -10.00 -14.07
N LEU A 112 1.22 -8.76 -13.77
CA LEU A 112 1.82 -7.85 -14.75
C LEU A 112 3.22 -8.35 -15.15
N SER A 113 3.39 -8.73 -16.43
CA SER A 113 4.61 -9.29 -17.00
C SER A 113 5.85 -8.37 -16.89
N SER A 114 5.64 -7.07 -16.70
CA SER A 114 6.70 -6.07 -16.52
C SER A 114 7.32 -6.09 -15.11
N ASN A 115 6.61 -6.62 -14.10
CA ASN A 115 7.04 -6.55 -12.70
C ASN A 115 8.06 -7.64 -12.35
N LYS A 116 9.27 -7.52 -12.93
CA LYS A 116 10.44 -8.34 -12.60
C LYS A 116 11.00 -8.06 -11.20
N VAL A 117 10.47 -7.04 -10.52
CA VAL A 117 10.92 -6.55 -9.21
C VAL A 117 10.03 -7.04 -8.05
N LYS A 118 9.05 -7.91 -8.32
CA LYS A 118 8.21 -8.52 -7.27
C LYS A 118 9.01 -9.35 -6.23
N PRO A 119 8.63 -9.33 -4.94
CA PRO A 119 9.22 -10.21 -3.93
C PRO A 119 9.06 -11.67 -4.32
N LYS A 120 10.10 -12.49 -4.12
CA LYS A 120 10.09 -13.92 -4.47
C LYS A 120 10.04 -14.84 -3.25
N ASP A 121 10.24 -14.27 -2.07
CA ASP A 121 10.34 -14.98 -0.81
C ASP A 121 9.07 -14.82 0.04
N ALA A 122 8.75 -15.86 0.82
CA ALA A 122 7.53 -15.92 1.63
C ALA A 122 7.52 -14.86 2.75
N TRP A 123 8.67 -14.54 3.33
CA TRP A 123 8.80 -13.55 4.40
C TRP A 123 8.50 -12.12 3.93
N SER A 124 8.98 -11.73 2.75
CA SER A 124 8.61 -10.43 2.17
C SER A 124 7.11 -10.34 1.89
N ASN A 125 6.48 -11.40 1.37
CA ASN A 125 5.03 -11.43 1.13
C ASN A 125 4.22 -11.35 2.44
N LEU A 126 4.66 -12.04 3.50
CA LEU A 126 4.02 -11.96 4.81
C LEU A 126 4.18 -10.58 5.43
N SER A 127 5.37 -9.98 5.32
CA SER A 127 5.59 -8.60 5.76
C SER A 127 4.70 -7.62 5.01
N TYR A 128 4.48 -7.84 3.70
CA TYR A 128 3.60 -6.99 2.91
C TYR A 128 2.15 -7.10 3.38
N MET A 129 1.69 -8.32 3.69
CA MET A 129 0.37 -8.55 4.26
C MET A 129 0.18 -7.79 5.58
N ILE A 130 1.17 -7.84 6.48
CA ILE A 130 1.13 -7.11 7.77
C ILE A 130 1.08 -5.60 7.53
N SER A 131 1.87 -5.08 6.60
CA SER A 131 1.82 -3.66 6.23
C SER A 131 0.46 -3.26 5.68
N HIS A 132 -0.21 -4.15 4.94
CA HIS A 132 -1.55 -3.92 4.43
C HIS A 132 -2.63 -4.02 5.52
N PHE A 133 -2.47 -4.88 6.53
CA PHE A 133 -3.33 -4.87 7.71
C PHE A 133 -3.27 -3.54 8.46
N ALA A 134 -2.08 -2.97 8.61
CA ALA A 134 -1.91 -1.68 9.28
C ALA A 134 -2.40 -0.49 8.43
N PHE A 135 -2.53 -0.66 7.12
CA PHE A 135 -3.08 0.35 6.21
C PHE A 135 -4.60 0.49 6.35
N GLY A 136 -5.33 -0.61 6.58
CA GLY A 136 -6.79 -0.65 6.66
C GLY A 136 -7.33 -0.29 8.04
#